data_AF-A0A349KU38-F1
#
_entry.id   AF-A0A349KU38-F1
#
_cell.length_a   1.000
_cell.length_b   1.000
_cell.length_c   1.000
_cell.angle_alpha   90.00
_cell.angle_beta   90.00
_cell.angle_gamma   90.00
#
_symmetry.space_group_name_H-M   'P 1'
#
loop_
_entity.id
_entity.type
_entity.pdbx_description
1 polymer ?
#
loop_
_entity_poly.entity_id
_entity_poly.type
_entity_poly.pdbx_seq_one_letter_code
_entity_poly.pdbx_strand_id
1 'polypeptide(L)'
;MFGLALAACSGGAGTNPPSPSPVDAPASVPTAPVAPTPPAVPLSLAAQVGQKVFFDKSLSGSGKMSCATCHDPAFAYGPPNSLAVQAGGVDLTAHGTRAAPSLRYLQFTPPYADLLDNPDGISVP
;
A
#
# COMPACT_ATOMS: atom_id res chain seq x y z
N MET A 1 -35.43 -43.40 27.51
CA MET A 1 -35.58 -44.59 26.64
C MET A 1 -35.54 -44.06 25.21
N PHE A 2 -34.52 -44.16 24.35
CA PHE A 2 -33.16 -44.72 24.25
C PHE A 2 -32.23 -43.52 23.92
N GLY A 3 -30.94 -43.41 24.27
CA GLY A 3 -29.94 -44.42 24.55
C GLY A 3 -29.14 -44.80 23.31
N LEU A 4 -28.17 -43.97 22.88
CA LEU A 4 -26.96 -44.47 22.21
C LEU A 4 -25.77 -43.57 22.51
N ALA A 5 -24.84 -44.12 23.28
CA ALA A 5 -23.49 -43.63 23.53
C ALA A 5 -22.49 -44.55 22.82
N LEU A 6 -21.30 -44.02 22.54
CA LEU A 6 -19.95 -44.64 22.42
C LEU A 6 -19.16 -43.88 21.31
N ALA A 7 -17.86 -43.61 21.40
CA ALA A 7 -16.84 -43.97 22.37
C ALA A 7 -15.71 -42.92 22.33
N ALA A 8 -15.00 -42.77 23.44
CA ALA A 8 -13.84 -41.93 23.60
C ALA A 8 -12.60 -42.50 22.89
N CYS A 9 -11.65 -41.63 22.54
CA CYS A 9 -10.23 -41.95 22.63
C CYS A 9 -9.68 -41.26 23.87
N SER A 10 -9.41 -42.08 24.88
CA SER A 10 -8.66 -41.76 26.08
C SER A 10 -7.17 -41.67 25.77
N GLY A 11 -6.53 -40.57 26.15
CA GLY A 11 -5.08 -40.43 26.17
C GLY A 11 -4.71 -39.30 27.13
N GLY A 12 -4.53 -39.64 28.39
CA GLY A 12 -4.18 -38.68 29.44
C GLY A 12 -2.69 -38.30 29.45
N ALA A 13 -2.46 -37.18 30.15
CA ALA A 13 -1.25 -36.81 30.87
C ALA A 13 0.03 -36.49 30.05
N GLY A 14 0.10 -35.21 29.65
CA GLY A 14 1.08 -34.25 30.16
C GLY A 14 2.57 -34.46 29.86
N THR A 15 3.14 -33.60 29.01
CA THR A 15 4.46 -32.97 29.22
C THR A 15 4.59 -31.69 28.36
N ASN A 16 4.67 -30.55 29.04
CA ASN A 16 5.13 -29.21 28.60
C ASN A 16 4.51 -28.51 27.36
N PRO A 17 4.37 -27.17 27.40
CA PRO A 17 4.22 -26.40 26.17
C PRO A 17 5.45 -26.65 25.28
N PRO A 18 5.31 -26.63 23.94
CA PRO A 18 6.48 -26.70 23.08
C PRO A 18 7.42 -25.55 23.46
N SER A 19 8.65 -25.87 23.85
CA SER A 19 9.73 -24.88 23.82
C SER A 19 9.69 -24.25 22.44
N PRO A 20 9.72 -22.91 22.31
CA PRO A 20 9.96 -22.32 21.02
C PRO A 20 11.29 -22.89 20.52
N SER A 21 11.25 -23.61 19.40
CA SER A 21 12.45 -23.85 18.61
C SER A 21 13.15 -22.51 18.47
N PRO A 22 14.48 -22.42 18.66
CA PRO A 22 15.20 -21.22 18.28
C PRO A 22 15.04 -21.11 16.76
N VAL A 23 14.02 -20.37 16.33
CA VAL A 23 14.00 -19.81 14.99
C VAL A 23 15.26 -18.98 14.93
N ASP A 24 16.16 -19.38 14.05
CA ASP A 24 17.45 -18.77 13.83
C ASP A 24 17.31 -17.25 13.90
N ALA A 25 18.11 -16.62 14.76
CA ALA A 25 18.22 -15.18 14.79
C ALA A 25 18.37 -14.67 13.35
N PRO A 26 17.65 -13.62 12.93
CA PRO A 26 17.83 -13.08 11.59
C PRO A 26 19.32 -12.75 11.44
N ALA A 27 19.97 -13.39 10.47
CA ALA A 27 21.35 -13.10 10.12
C ALA A 27 21.48 -11.58 9.97
N SER A 28 22.44 -10.99 10.69
CA SER A 28 22.74 -9.57 10.64
C SER A 28 23.01 -9.18 9.19
N VAL A 29 22.01 -8.62 8.51
CA VAL A 29 22.20 -8.06 7.17
C VAL A 29 23.20 -6.92 7.33
N PRO A 30 24.34 -6.93 6.63
CA PRO A 30 25.28 -5.83 6.69
C PRO A 30 24.54 -4.57 6.22
N THR A 31 24.46 -3.56 7.08
CA THR A 31 23.87 -2.26 6.74
C THR A 31 24.71 -1.67 5.61
N ALA A 32 24.20 -1.74 4.38
CA ALA A 32 24.82 -1.07 3.25
C ALA A 32 24.97 0.43 3.60
N PRO A 33 26.09 1.07 3.23
CA PRO A 33 26.27 2.49 3.49
C PRO A 33 25.11 3.26 2.85
N VAL A 34 24.43 4.08 3.66
CA VAL A 34 23.38 4.99 3.17
C VAL A 34 24.05 5.93 2.18
N ALA A 35 23.66 5.85 0.91
CA ALA A 35 24.14 6.77 -0.10
C ALA A 35 23.83 8.21 0.33
N PRO A 36 24.77 9.16 0.12
CA PRO A 36 24.52 10.56 0.45
C PRO A 36 23.26 11.04 -0.27
N THR A 37 22.37 11.69 0.47
CA THR A 37 21.18 12.30 -0.13
C THR A 37 21.63 13.35 -1.13
N PRO A 38 21.22 13.26 -2.41
CA PRO A 38 21.57 14.28 -3.39
C PRO A 38 21.06 15.65 -2.92
N PRO A 39 21.76 16.75 -3.25
CA PRO A 39 21.33 18.09 -2.86
C PRO A 39 19.91 18.35 -3.39
N ALA A 40 19.05 18.90 -2.53
CA ALA A 40 17.69 19.24 -2.92
C ALA A 40 17.72 20.29 -4.03
N VAL A 41 17.28 19.91 -5.23
CA VAL A 41 17.09 20.85 -6.33
C VAL A 41 15.83 21.66 -6.03
N PRO A 42 15.87 23.00 -6.06
CA PRO A 42 14.67 23.80 -5.84
C PRO A 42 13.62 23.49 -6.90
N LEU A 43 12.36 23.46 -6.49
CA LEU A 43 11.25 23.25 -7.42
C LEU A 43 11.17 24.41 -8.43
N SER A 44 10.95 24.08 -9.71
CA SER A 44 10.60 25.07 -10.73
C SER A 44 9.31 25.81 -10.35
N LEU A 45 9.06 26.98 -10.93
CA LEU A 45 7.82 27.73 -10.66
C LEU A 45 6.56 26.90 -10.97
N ALA A 46 6.57 26.14 -12.06
CA ALA A 46 5.49 25.22 -12.40
C ALA A 46 5.31 24.12 -11.33
N ALA A 47 6.42 23.54 -10.84
CA ALA A 47 6.38 22.53 -9.79
C ALA A 47 5.88 23.10 -8.45
N GLN A 48 6.20 24.36 -8.12
CA GLN A 48 5.66 25.03 -6.93
C GLN A 48 4.14 25.25 -7.02
N VAL A 49 3.63 25.63 -8.20
CA VAL A 49 2.18 25.71 -8.44
C VAL A 49 1.53 24.33 -8.32
N GLY A 50 2.13 23.31 -8.95
CA GLY A 50 1.67 21.92 -8.85
C GLY A 50 1.64 21.43 -7.40
N GLN A 51 2.65 21.76 -6.60
CA GLN A 51 2.67 21.45 -5.18
C GLN A 51 1.49 22.13 -4.45
N LYS A 52 1.21 23.41 -4.69
CA LYS A 52 0.06 24.08 -4.07
C LYS A 52 -1.26 23.40 -4.43
N VAL A 53 -1.46 23.09 -5.71
CA VAL A 53 -2.63 22.35 -6.22
C VAL A 53 -2.77 20.99 -5.53
N PHE A 54 -1.68 20.26 -5.33
CA PHE A 54 -1.68 18.93 -4.71
C PHE A 54 -2.29 18.90 -3.30
N PHE A 55 -2.13 19.99 -2.54
CA PHE A 55 -2.65 20.12 -1.18
C PHE A 55 -3.96 20.91 -1.10
N ASP A 56 -4.44 21.51 -2.19
CA ASP A 56 -5.62 22.37 -2.19
C ASP A 56 -6.92 21.57 -2.13
N LYS A 57 -7.68 21.75 -1.05
CA LYS A 57 -8.96 21.05 -0.84
C LYS A 57 -10.13 21.66 -1.61
N SER A 58 -10.01 22.93 -2.00
CA SER A 58 -11.06 23.65 -2.74
C SER A 58 -11.33 23.07 -4.12
N LEU A 59 -10.40 22.26 -4.63
CA LEU A 59 -10.52 21.55 -5.91
C LEU A 59 -11.41 20.31 -5.84
N SER A 60 -11.80 19.86 -4.65
CA SER A 60 -12.78 18.79 -4.48
C SER A 60 -14.21 19.34 -4.43
N GLY A 61 -15.17 18.63 -5.02
CA GLY A 61 -16.59 18.99 -4.92
C GLY A 61 -17.14 18.98 -3.48
N SER A 62 -16.46 18.30 -2.55
CA SER A 62 -16.79 18.33 -1.12
C SER A 62 -16.11 19.46 -0.35
N GLY A 63 -15.08 20.10 -0.92
CA GLY A 63 -14.20 21.03 -0.22
C GLY A 63 -13.36 20.40 0.90
N LYS A 64 -13.40 19.07 1.05
CA LYS A 64 -12.79 18.34 2.18
C LYS A 64 -11.54 17.55 1.79
N MET A 65 -11.31 17.34 0.49
CA MET A 65 -10.27 16.47 -0.04
C MET A 65 -9.33 17.21 -0.98
N SER A 66 -8.06 16.83 -0.98
CA SER A 66 -7.07 17.18 -2.01
C SER A 66 -6.37 15.92 -2.51
N CYS A 67 -5.43 16.04 -3.44
CA CYS A 67 -4.63 14.89 -3.88
C CYS A 67 -3.91 14.22 -2.68
N ALA A 68 -3.41 15.05 -1.76
CA ALA A 68 -2.71 14.61 -0.55
C ALA A 68 -3.60 13.83 0.45
N THR A 69 -4.93 13.88 0.33
CA THR A 69 -5.83 13.08 1.20
C THR A 69 -5.64 11.58 0.97
N CYS A 70 -5.37 11.18 -0.28
CA CYS A 70 -5.15 9.77 -0.65
C CYS A 70 -3.68 9.46 -0.94
N HIS A 71 -2.85 10.48 -1.19
CA HIS A 71 -1.44 10.37 -1.53
C HIS A 71 -0.58 11.20 -0.56
N ASP A 72 -0.45 10.72 0.67
CA ASP A 72 0.19 11.47 1.76
C ASP A 72 1.73 11.39 1.67
N PRO A 73 2.46 12.51 1.62
CA PRO A 73 3.92 12.53 1.62
C PRO A 73 4.57 11.72 2.77
N ALA A 74 3.94 11.67 3.94
CA ALA A 74 4.44 10.92 5.10
C ALA A 74 4.32 9.39 4.91
N PHE A 75 3.48 8.95 3.97
CA PHE A 75 3.26 7.54 3.62
C PHE A 75 3.77 7.23 2.22
N ALA A 76 4.89 7.86 1.84
CA ALA A 76 5.49 7.73 0.51
C ALA A 76 4.50 8.05 -0.63
N TYR A 77 3.64 9.04 -0.43
CA TYR A 77 2.56 9.42 -1.36
C TYR A 77 1.54 8.29 -1.63
N GLY A 78 1.37 7.37 -0.68
CA GLY A 78 0.27 6.41 -0.62
C GLY A 78 -0.80 6.80 0.40
N PRO A 79 -1.85 5.98 0.58
CA PRO A 79 -2.94 6.27 1.51
C PRO A 79 -2.48 6.15 2.98
N PRO A 80 -2.82 7.12 3.85
CA PRO A 80 -2.40 7.14 5.26
C PRO A 80 -3.30 6.30 6.19
N ASN A 81 -3.96 5.26 5.66
CA ASN A 81 -4.88 4.40 6.40
C ASN A 81 -4.93 2.98 5.84
N SER A 82 -5.62 2.07 6.53
CA SER A 82 -5.72 0.65 6.17
C SER A 82 -6.98 0.31 5.36
N LEU A 83 -7.61 1.28 4.71
CA LEU A 83 -8.79 1.03 3.89
C LEU A 83 -8.39 0.34 2.58
N ALA A 84 -9.16 -0.66 2.16
CA ALA A 84 -8.99 -1.28 0.84
C ALA A 84 -9.21 -0.26 -0.30
N VAL A 85 -10.16 0.66 -0.12
CA VAL A 85 -10.41 1.76 -1.06
C VAL A 85 -10.78 3.03 -0.31
N GLN A 86 -10.23 4.17 -0.74
CA GLN A 86 -10.47 5.47 -0.11
C GLN A 86 -11.93 5.92 -0.28
N ALA A 87 -12.46 6.56 0.75
CA ALA A 87 -13.75 7.21 0.71
C ALA A 87 -13.63 8.60 0.06
N GLY A 88 -14.68 9.03 -0.62
CA GLY A 88 -14.78 10.32 -1.30
C GLY A 88 -16.21 10.68 -1.66
N GLY A 89 -16.36 11.52 -2.68
CA GLY A 89 -17.65 12.14 -3.01
C GLY A 89 -17.96 13.35 -2.12
N VAL A 90 -19.12 13.98 -2.36
CA VAL A 90 -19.53 15.23 -1.69
C VAL A 90 -19.63 15.07 -0.16
N ASP A 91 -20.07 13.90 0.29
CA ASP A 91 -20.27 13.58 1.71
C ASP A 91 -19.22 12.62 2.31
N LEU A 92 -18.18 12.25 1.54
CA LEU A 92 -17.14 11.29 1.96
C LEU A 92 -17.65 9.87 2.26
N THR A 93 -18.73 9.44 1.61
CA THR A 93 -19.35 8.11 1.80
C THR A 93 -19.24 7.21 0.55
N ALA A 94 -18.81 7.76 -0.58
CA ALA A 94 -18.63 6.99 -1.81
C ALA A 94 -17.24 6.35 -1.84
N HIS A 95 -17.15 5.08 -2.27
CA HIS A 95 -15.87 4.38 -2.43
C HIS A 95 -15.60 4.08 -3.91
N GLY A 96 -14.33 4.12 -4.29
CA GLY A 96 -13.87 3.59 -5.57
C GLY A 96 -13.84 2.05 -5.59
N THR A 97 -13.26 1.49 -6.66
CA THR A 97 -13.11 0.03 -6.84
C THR A 97 -11.66 -0.46 -6.76
N ARG A 98 -10.69 0.44 -6.54
CA ARG A 98 -9.26 0.13 -6.51
C ARG A 98 -8.55 0.90 -5.40
N ALA A 99 -7.52 0.29 -4.82
CA ALA A 99 -6.62 0.96 -3.90
C ALA A 99 -5.87 2.11 -4.60
N ALA A 100 -5.59 3.18 -3.87
CA ALA A 100 -4.74 4.27 -4.35
C ALA A 100 -3.26 3.82 -4.27
N PRO A 101 -2.50 3.83 -5.38
CA PRO A 101 -1.09 3.49 -5.35
C PRO A 101 -0.25 4.63 -4.74
N SER A 102 1.01 4.33 -4.42
CA SER A 102 2.01 5.37 -4.14
C SER A 102 2.31 6.16 -5.43
N LEU A 103 2.49 7.49 -5.32
CA LEU A 103 2.98 8.31 -6.44
C LEU A 103 4.50 8.34 -6.56
N ARG A 104 5.23 7.70 -5.64
CA ARG A 104 6.69 7.69 -5.69
C ARG A 104 7.14 6.93 -6.94
N TYR A 105 8.10 7.51 -7.67
CA TYR A 105 8.62 6.97 -8.93
C TYR A 105 7.62 6.97 -10.10
N LEU A 106 6.45 7.61 -9.98
CA LEU A 106 5.48 7.71 -11.07
C LEU A 106 6.09 8.31 -12.34
N GLN A 107 7.07 9.23 -12.21
CA GLN A 107 7.73 9.83 -13.38
C GLN A 107 8.48 8.84 -14.28
N PHE A 108 8.74 7.61 -13.80
CA PHE A 108 9.38 6.55 -14.58
C PHE A 108 8.36 5.63 -15.26
N THR A 109 7.06 5.84 -15.04
CA THR A 109 6.01 5.14 -15.78
C THR A 109 5.93 5.79 -17.17
N PRO A 110 6.28 5.09 -18.25
CA PRO A 110 6.18 5.65 -19.58
C PRO A 110 4.71 5.91 -19.93
N PRO A 111 4.42 6.86 -20.82
CA PRO A 111 3.11 6.95 -21.46
C PRO A 111 2.75 5.59 -22.09
N TYR A 112 1.47 5.26 -22.07
CA TYR A 112 0.99 4.10 -22.84
C TYR A 112 1.34 4.29 -24.32
N ALA A 113 1.87 3.24 -24.92
CA ALA A 113 2.15 3.14 -26.34
C ALA A 113 1.92 1.69 -26.77
N ASP A 114 1.22 1.50 -27.88
CA ASP A 114 1.00 0.22 -28.59
C ASP A 114 2.25 -0.25 -29.37
N LEU A 115 3.40 0.37 -29.09
CA LEU A 115 4.67 0.16 -29.81
C LEU A 115 5.52 -0.96 -29.21
N LEU A 116 5.11 -1.53 -28.08
CA LEU A 116 5.77 -2.69 -27.51
C LEU A 116 5.20 -3.93 -28.19
N ASP A 117 6.05 -4.67 -28.89
CA ASP A 117 5.72 -6.02 -29.34
C ASP A 117 5.18 -6.79 -28.15
N ASN A 118 3.92 -7.21 -28.22
CA ASN A 118 3.30 -7.97 -27.16
C ASN A 118 4.09 -9.28 -26.96
N PRO A 119 4.83 -9.43 -25.85
CA PRO A 119 5.71 -10.58 -25.66
C PRO A 119 4.93 -11.89 -25.46
N ASP A 120 3.62 -11.82 -25.15
CA ASP A 120 2.79 -13.00 -24.94
C ASP A 120 2.02 -13.46 -26.18
N GLY A 121 1.92 -12.63 -27.23
CA GLY A 121 1.23 -12.94 -28.49
C GLY A 121 -0.28 -13.24 -28.39
N ILE A 122 -0.91 -13.06 -27.22
CA ILE A 122 -2.32 -13.37 -26.96
C ILE A 122 -3.13 -12.09 -26.67
N SER A 123 -2.52 -11.09 -26.05
CA SER A 123 -3.12 -9.78 -25.82
C SER A 123 -3.08 -8.91 -27.11
N VAL A 124 -4.12 -8.11 -27.36
CA VAL A 124 -4.06 -7.09 -28.43
C VAL A 124 -3.03 -6.00 -28.07
N PRO A 125 -2.31 -5.41 -29.05
CA PRO A 125 -1.44 -4.24 -28.82
C PRO A 125 -2.16 -3.07 -28.15
#